data_AF-A0A7K4CZT1-F1
#
_entry.id   AF-A0A7K4CZT1-F1
#
_cell.length_a   1.000
_cell.length_b   1.000
_cell.length_c   1.000
_cell.angle_alpha   90.00
_cell.angle_beta   90.00
_cell.angle_gamma   90.00
#
_symmetry.space_group_name_H-M   'P 1'
#
loop_
_entity.id
_entity.type
_entity.pdbx_description
1 polymer ?
#
loop_
_entity_poly.entity_id
_entity_poly.type
_entity_poly.pdbx_seq_one_letter_code
_entity_poly.pdbx_strand_id
1 'polypeptide(L)'
;MVQGIANKTKGQPAILVDLPVVAVKIRINSAACSGCGTCAEVCPFGLPERSESGKYAISRPDLCTGCSACKKNCPENAVVMQEQKGCGCLWDVARRRKAGTKDGSCCG
;
A
#
# COMPACT_ATOMS: atom_id res chain seq x y z
N MET A 1 3.93 37.33 -34.27
CA MET A 1 5.16 36.51 -34.22
C MET A 1 4.90 35.37 -33.27
N VAL A 2 4.80 34.17 -33.84
CA VAL A 2 4.60 32.90 -33.12
C VAL A 2 5.91 32.47 -32.48
N GLN A 3 5.90 32.30 -31.16
CA GLN A 3 6.70 31.33 -30.39
C GLN A 3 5.90 31.11 -29.10
N GLY A 4 5.59 29.93 -28.58
CA GLY A 4 5.92 28.55 -28.90
C GLY A 4 5.34 27.75 -27.73
N ILE A 5 4.64 26.67 -28.06
CA ILE A 5 4.04 25.68 -27.16
C ILE A 5 5.00 25.10 -26.10
N ALA A 6 4.53 24.98 -24.85
CA ALA A 6 5.01 23.97 -23.91
C ALA A 6 3.88 23.58 -22.92
N ASN A 7 3.03 22.67 -23.38
CA ASN A 7 1.90 22.10 -22.66
C ASN A 7 2.42 21.14 -21.57
N LYS A 8 2.36 21.53 -20.30
CA LYS A 8 2.66 20.64 -19.16
C LYS A 8 1.38 19.91 -18.71
N THR A 9 0.88 19.02 -19.56
CA THR A 9 -0.03 17.95 -19.14
C THR A 9 0.77 16.87 -18.41
N LYS A 10 0.66 16.80 -17.09
CA LYS A 10 0.84 15.54 -16.34
C LYS A 10 -0.28 15.39 -15.31
N GLY A 11 -1.44 14.97 -15.83
CA GLY A 11 -2.39 14.10 -15.14
C GLY A 11 -2.95 14.57 -13.80
N GLN A 12 -3.89 15.50 -13.84
CA GLN A 12 -5.18 15.25 -13.17
C GLN A 12 -6.03 14.48 -14.21
N PRO A 13 -7.02 13.63 -13.87
CA PRO A 13 -7.88 13.69 -12.66
C PRO A 13 -8.27 12.31 -12.08
N ALA A 14 -8.86 12.21 -10.89
CA ALA A 14 -10.31 12.19 -10.74
C ALA A 14 -10.75 12.90 -9.45
N ILE A 15 -11.94 13.46 -9.53
CA ILE A 15 -12.43 14.65 -8.83
C ILE A 15 -13.42 14.22 -7.74
N LEU A 16 -13.46 14.99 -6.65
CA LEU A 16 -14.54 15.09 -5.66
C LEU A 16 -14.75 13.93 -4.68
N VAL A 17 -13.86 13.81 -3.68
CA VAL A 17 -14.19 13.96 -2.25
C VAL A 17 -12.89 14.05 -1.46
N ASP A 18 -12.79 15.03 -0.55
CA ASP A 18 -11.83 15.08 0.55
C ASP A 18 -12.08 13.88 1.50
N LEU A 19 -11.68 12.68 1.08
CA LEU A 19 -11.71 11.47 1.89
C LEU A 19 -10.31 10.86 1.91
N PRO A 20 -9.77 10.51 3.09
CA PRO A 20 -8.44 9.92 3.23
C PRO A 20 -8.48 8.47 2.72
N VAL A 21 -8.51 8.30 1.39
CA VAL A 21 -8.50 6.98 0.77
C VAL A 21 -7.08 6.43 0.87
N VAL A 22 -6.95 5.57 1.87
CA VAL A 22 -5.83 4.73 2.27
C VAL A 22 -5.16 4.07 1.05
N ALA A 23 -4.15 4.73 0.48
CA ALA A 23 -3.35 4.15 -0.60
C ALA A 23 -2.37 3.13 0.00
N VAL A 24 -2.75 1.85 -0.01
CA VAL A 24 -1.88 0.76 0.44
C VAL A 24 -0.67 0.66 -0.50
N LYS A 25 0.51 1.02 -0.01
CA LYS A 25 1.75 0.92 -0.77
C LYS A 25 2.33 -0.49 -0.63
N ILE A 26 2.06 -1.34 -1.63
CA ILE A 26 2.62 -2.69 -1.76
C ILE A 26 3.74 -2.72 -2.82
N ARG A 27 4.83 -3.47 -2.56
CA ARG A 27 5.92 -3.74 -3.51
C ARG A 27 6.55 -5.12 -3.27
N ILE A 28 7.17 -5.69 -4.28
CA ILE A 28 7.98 -6.91 -4.18
C ILE A 28 9.45 -6.54 -4.40
N ASN A 29 10.33 -6.99 -3.51
CA ASN A 29 11.77 -6.82 -3.67
C ASN A 29 12.32 -7.89 -4.63
N SER A 30 12.70 -7.47 -5.84
CA SER A 30 13.24 -8.36 -6.87
C SER A 30 14.53 -9.09 -6.46
N ALA A 31 15.33 -8.52 -5.56
CA ALA A 31 16.57 -9.14 -5.09
C ALA A 31 16.31 -10.34 -4.15
N ALA A 32 15.24 -10.27 -3.35
CA ALA A 32 14.84 -11.35 -2.45
C ALA A 32 13.83 -12.32 -3.09
N CYS A 33 13.18 -11.93 -4.18
CA CYS A 33 12.20 -12.78 -4.85
C CYS A 33 12.89 -13.98 -5.48
N SER A 34 12.51 -15.21 -5.11
CA SER A 34 12.99 -16.44 -5.77
C SER A 34 12.28 -16.72 -7.10
N GLY A 35 11.09 -16.15 -7.33
CA GLY A 35 10.27 -16.43 -8.50
C GLY A 35 9.30 -17.60 -8.32
N CYS A 36 9.03 -18.02 -7.08
CA CYS A 36 8.19 -19.19 -6.76
C CYS A 36 6.73 -19.11 -7.24
N GLY A 37 6.18 -17.90 -7.43
CA GLY A 37 4.82 -17.70 -7.95
C GLY A 37 3.68 -17.77 -6.93
N THR A 38 3.94 -18.17 -5.69
CA THR A 38 2.92 -18.26 -4.62
C THR A 38 2.12 -16.96 -4.45
N CYS A 39 2.75 -15.79 -4.63
CA CYS A 39 2.06 -14.50 -4.55
C CYS A 39 0.96 -14.33 -5.61
N ALA A 40 1.14 -14.86 -6.82
CA ALA A 40 0.16 -14.77 -7.89
C ALA A 40 -1.02 -15.72 -7.63
N GLU A 41 -0.75 -16.91 -7.10
CA GLU A 41 -1.77 -17.91 -6.75
C GLU A 41 -2.71 -17.43 -5.64
N VAL A 42 -2.17 -16.81 -4.59
CA VAL A 42 -2.96 -16.36 -3.43
C VAL A 42 -3.63 -15.00 -3.64
N CYS A 43 -3.35 -14.29 -4.73
CA CYS A 43 -3.90 -12.98 -4.99
C CYS A 43 -5.24 -13.10 -5.74
N PRO A 44 -6.40 -12.81 -5.09
CA PRO A 44 -7.69 -12.92 -5.77
C PRO A 44 -7.88 -11.89 -6.91
N PHE A 45 -7.06 -10.83 -6.91
CA PHE A 45 -7.08 -9.76 -7.91
C PHE A 45 -6.02 -9.94 -9.01
N GLY A 46 -5.18 -10.98 -8.93
CA GLY A 46 -4.14 -11.25 -9.93
C GLY A 46 -3.16 -10.10 -10.14
N LEU A 47 -2.78 -9.39 -9.08
CA LEU A 47 -1.88 -8.21 -9.17
C LEU A 47 -0.39 -8.54 -9.37
N PRO A 48 0.15 -9.65 -8.83
CA PRO A 48 1.54 -10.02 -9.06
C PRO A 48 1.73 -10.62 -10.45
N GLU A 49 2.54 -9.98 -11.28
CA GLU A 49 2.87 -10.43 -12.63
C GLU A 49 4.34 -10.86 -12.70
N ARG A 50 4.60 -11.89 -13.50
CA ARG A 50 5.94 -12.42 -13.70
C ARG A 50 6.66 -11.62 -14.80
N SER A 51 7.81 -11.07 -14.45
CA SER A 51 8.72 -10.39 -15.39
C SER A 51 9.52 -11.40 -16.21
N GLU A 52 10.10 -10.94 -17.32
CA GLU A 52 10.98 -11.74 -18.20
C GLU A 52 12.17 -12.36 -17.44
N SER A 53 12.63 -11.70 -16.38
CA SER A 53 13.70 -12.19 -15.50
C SER A 53 13.25 -13.32 -14.56
N GLY A 54 12.01 -13.78 -14.66
CA GLY A 54 11.41 -14.80 -13.81
C GLY A 54 11.00 -14.32 -12.40
N LYS A 55 11.15 -13.03 -12.10
CA LYS A 55 10.78 -12.41 -10.81
C LYS A 55 9.37 -11.82 -10.86
N TYR A 56 8.71 -11.69 -9.71
CA TYR A 56 7.38 -11.11 -9.62
C TYR A 56 7.42 -9.63 -9.26
N ALA A 57 6.53 -8.85 -9.86
CA ALA A 57 6.30 -7.44 -9.57
C ALA A 57 4.79 -7.15 -9.47
N ILE A 58 4.40 -6.08 -8.78
CA ILE A 58 3.00 -5.63 -8.72
C ILE A 58 2.76 -4.63 -9.85
N SER A 59 1.82 -4.92 -10.75
CA SER A 59 1.52 -4.04 -11.88
C SER A 59 0.57 -2.90 -11.53
N ARG A 60 -0.47 -3.20 -10.74
CA ARG A 60 -1.53 -2.24 -10.37
C ARG A 60 -1.66 -2.14 -8.84
N PRO A 61 -0.74 -1.44 -8.17
CA PRO A 61 -0.73 -1.34 -6.71
C PRO A 61 -1.95 -0.58 -6.15
N ASP A 62 -2.57 0.28 -6.95
CA ASP A 62 -3.80 1.02 -6.64
C ASP A 62 -5.01 0.11 -6.40
N LEU A 63 -5.04 -1.07 -7.02
CA LEU A 63 -6.09 -2.07 -6.83
C LEU A 63 -5.83 -3.01 -5.65
N CYS A 64 -4.69 -2.86 -4.97
CA CYS A 64 -4.37 -3.69 -3.82
C CYS A 64 -5.22 -3.29 -2.61
N THR A 65 -6.11 -4.19 -2.19
CA THR A 65 -6.94 -3.99 -0.98
C THR A 65 -6.16 -4.11 0.33
N GLY A 66 -4.87 -4.46 0.27
CA GLY A 66 -4.05 -4.63 1.48
C GLY A 66 -4.36 -5.89 2.29
N CYS A 67 -5.01 -6.91 1.71
CA CYS A 67 -5.38 -8.15 2.40
C CYS A 67 -4.20 -8.95 2.99
N SER A 68 -2.96 -8.63 2.60
CA SER A 68 -1.71 -9.23 3.07
C SER A 68 -1.48 -10.73 2.77
N ALA A 69 -2.34 -11.35 1.96
CA ALA A 69 -2.21 -12.76 1.58
C ALA A 69 -0.86 -13.08 0.93
N CYS A 70 -0.41 -12.27 -0.03
CA CYS A 70 0.88 -12.45 -0.70
C CYS A 70 2.07 -12.29 0.26
N LYS A 71 1.99 -11.39 1.25
CA LYS A 71 3.04 -11.19 2.26
C LYS A 71 3.14 -12.40 3.19
N LYS A 72 2.02 -12.94 3.65
CA LYS A 72 1.99 -14.08 4.59
C LYS A 72 2.45 -15.40 3.97
N ASN A 73 2.25 -15.58 2.67
CA ASN A 73 2.59 -16.81 1.95
C ASN A 73 3.90 -16.73 1.18
N CYS A 74 4.66 -15.62 1.27
CA CYS A 74 5.94 -15.51 0.58
C CYS A 74 7.03 -16.25 1.39
N PRO A 75 7.62 -17.34 0.88
CA PRO A 75 8.65 -18.09 1.61
C PRO A 75 9.91 -17.24 1.86
N GLU A 76 10.24 -16.35 0.91
CA GLU A 76 11.42 -15.47 0.98
C GLU A 76 11.14 -14.15 1.71
N ASN A 77 9.91 -13.91 2.19
CA ASN A 77 9.50 -12.63 2.77
C ASN A 77 9.80 -11.40 1.87
N ALA A 78 9.81 -11.59 0.54
CA ALA A 78 10.17 -10.56 -0.42
C ALA A 78 9.09 -9.47 -0.61
N VAL A 79 7.89 -9.64 -0.06
CA VAL A 79 6.75 -8.72 -0.23
C VAL A 79 6.74 -7.67 0.88
N VAL A 80 6.85 -6.40 0.48
CA VAL A 80 6.83 -5.24 1.37
C VAL A 80 5.46 -4.57 1.28
N MET A 81 4.81 -4.35 2.42
CA MET A 81 3.55 -3.63 2.54
C MET A 81 3.69 -2.54 3.59
N GLN A 82 3.25 -1.31 3.27
CA GLN A 82 3.18 -0.22 4.24
C GLN A 82 1.82 -0.25 4.94
N GLU A 83 1.83 -0.51 6.24
CA GLU A 83 0.64 -0.40 7.09
C GLU A 83 0.26 1.07 7.30
N GLN A 84 -1.03 1.32 7.18
CA GLN A 84 -1.60 2.66 7.25
C GLN A 84 -1.95 2.90 8.71
N LYS A 85 -1.37 3.95 9.30
CA LYS A 85 -1.70 4.35 10.68
C LYS A 85 -3.17 4.73 10.69
N GLY A 86 -3.95 4.04 11.52
CA GLY A 86 -5.40 4.24 11.63
C GLY A 86 -5.76 5.67 12.04
N CYS A 87 -7.05 5.99 11.87
CA CYS A 87 -7.68 7.24 12.29
C CYS A 87 -7.26 7.62 13.73
N GLY A 88 -6.81 8.88 13.88
CA GLY A 88 -6.10 9.42 15.03
C GLY A 88 -6.76 9.14 16.38
N CYS A 89 -8.08 9.17 16.50
CA CYS A 89 -8.73 8.94 17.80
C CYS A 89 -8.54 7.51 18.34
N LEU A 90 -8.54 6.47 17.49
CA LEU A 90 -8.29 5.10 17.94
C LEU A 90 -6.79 4.82 18.13
N TRP A 91 -5.96 5.38 17.25
CA TRP A 91 -4.50 5.29 17.36
C TRP A 91 -3.97 6.02 18.60
N ASP A 92 -4.57 7.16 18.96
CA ASP A 92 -4.26 7.93 20.17
C ASP A 92 -4.71 7.20 21.44
N VAL A 93 -5.89 6.56 21.44
CA VAL A 93 -6.31 5.68 22.57
C VAL A 93 -5.35 4.51 22.76
N ALA A 94 -4.92 3.84 21.68
CA ALA A 94 -3.97 2.73 21.75
C ALA A 94 -2.59 3.20 22.26
N ARG A 95 -2.13 4.39 21.85
CA ARG A 95 -0.89 4.99 22.37
C ARG A 95 -1.01 5.44 23.81
N ARG A 96 -2.14 6.04 24.23
CA ARG A 96 -2.38 6.41 25.63
C ARG A 96 -2.34 5.20 26.56
N ARG A 97 -2.85 4.03 26.12
CA ARG A 97 -2.71 2.77 26.89
C ARG A 97 -1.26 2.32 27.07
N LYS A 98 -0.37 2.57 26.10
CA LYS A 98 1.07 2.27 26.24
C LYS A 98 1.86 3.36 26.97
N ALA A 99 1.42 4.61 26.91
CA ALA A 99 2.12 5.77 27.49
C ALA A 99 1.85 5.98 28.99
N GLY A 100 0.86 5.29 29.58
CA GLY A 100 0.67 5.27 31.03
C GLY A 100 0.42 6.64 31.68
N THR A 101 -0.20 7.59 30.98
CA THR A 101 -0.57 8.88 31.57
C THR A 101 -1.97 8.79 32.19
N LYS A 102 -2.02 8.90 33.53
CA LYS A 102 -3.24 8.86 34.35
C LYS A 102 -3.93 10.23 34.33
N ASP A 103 -4.50 10.62 33.19
CA ASP A 103 -5.31 11.83 33.11
C ASP A 103 -6.14 11.78 31.82
N GLY A 104 -7.43 11.49 31.99
CA GLY A 104 -8.37 11.45 30.89
C GLY A 104 -9.61 10.65 31.22
N SER A 105 -10.39 11.15 32.19
CA SER A 105 -11.82 10.82 32.26
C SER A 105 -12.41 11.09 30.88
N CYS A 106 -12.92 10.05 30.24
CA CYS A 106 -13.75 10.15 29.04
C CYS A 106 -15.04 9.41 29.36
N CYS A 107 -15.80 10.00 30.29
CA CYS A 107 -17.27 10.05 30.39
C CYS A 107 -17.64 10.35 31.86
N GLY A 108 -18.14 11.58 32.11
CA GLY A 108 -18.70 12.00 33.40
C GLY A 108 -17.73 12.83 34.23
#